data_AF-I4FXH8-F1
#
_entry.id   AF-I4FXH8-F1
#
_cell.length_a   1.000
_cell.length_b   1.000
_cell.length_c   1.000
_cell.angle_alpha   90.00
_cell.angle_beta   90.00
_cell.angle_gamma   90.00
#
_symmetry.space_group_name_H-M   'P 1'
#
loop_
_entity.id
_entity.type
_entity.pdbx_description
1 polymer ?
#
loop_
_entity_poly.entity_id
_entity_poly.type
_entity_poly.pdbx_seq_one_letter_code
_entity_poly.pdbx_strand_id
1 'polypeptide(L)'
;MAKLKFSSQVISHGDEEWSQYLESLGITSTTAVKLVTEAALLGSAIEGGVSPELVVLSDGARQFAILVHALCWVHMERGIRRLPGATAQHRQDIAEVTSDLWDYYQELKAYQQQPTPGERERLDRRFDEIFGRRYPEH
;
A
#
# COMPACT_ATOMS: atom_id res chain seq x y z
N MET A 1 -19.42 18.29 -16.89
CA MET A 1 -19.15 16.90 -17.30
C MET A 1 -20.12 15.98 -16.58
N ALA A 2 -20.80 15.08 -17.31
CA ALA A 2 -21.68 14.09 -16.70
C ALA A 2 -20.81 13.09 -15.91
N LYS A 3 -21.08 12.92 -14.62
CA LYS A 3 -20.49 11.84 -13.84
C LYS A 3 -21.15 10.53 -14.28
N LEU A 4 -20.35 9.53 -14.61
CA LEU A 4 -20.85 8.17 -14.79
C LEU A 4 -21.55 7.75 -13.50
N LYS A 5 -22.80 7.32 -13.61
CA LYS A 5 -23.53 6.74 -12.49
C LYS A 5 -23.16 5.27 -12.39
N PHE A 6 -22.99 4.80 -11.16
CA PHE A 6 -22.83 3.37 -10.89
C PHE A 6 -24.05 2.60 -11.46
N SER A 7 -23.78 1.46 -12.09
CA SER A 7 -24.77 0.56 -12.65
C SER A 7 -24.37 -0.87 -12.34
N SER A 8 -25.31 -1.69 -11.86
CA SER A 8 -25.13 -3.13 -11.65
C SER A 8 -25.38 -3.95 -12.92
N GLN A 9 -25.59 -3.27 -14.06
CA GLN A 9 -25.73 -3.94 -15.34
C GLN A 9 -24.44 -4.68 -15.68
N VAL A 10 -24.56 -5.97 -15.97
CA VAL A 10 -23.45 -6.76 -16.52
C VAL A 10 -23.20 -6.31 -17.95
N ILE A 11 -21.98 -5.85 -18.21
CA ILE A 11 -21.55 -5.33 -19.51
C ILE A 11 -20.91 -6.44 -20.37
N SER A 12 -20.29 -7.43 -19.73
CA SER A 12 -19.63 -8.55 -20.41
C SER A 12 -19.49 -9.76 -19.49
N HIS A 13 -19.51 -10.95 -20.08
CA HIS A 13 -19.25 -12.24 -19.43
C HIS A 13 -17.88 -12.85 -19.79
N GLY A 14 -17.07 -12.18 -20.62
CA GLY A 14 -15.76 -12.67 -21.03
C GLY A 14 -14.99 -11.74 -21.98
N ASP A 15 -13.75 -12.11 -22.27
CA ASP A 15 -12.78 -11.25 -22.95
C ASP A 15 -13.22 -10.81 -24.36
N GLU A 16 -13.91 -11.69 -25.11
CA GLU A 16 -14.39 -11.38 -26.47
C GLU A 16 -15.49 -10.32 -26.46
N GLU A 17 -16.53 -10.51 -25.64
CA GLU A 17 -17.63 -9.56 -25.47
C GLU A 17 -17.12 -8.22 -24.91
N TRP A 18 -16.16 -8.27 -23.97
CA TRP A 18 -15.54 -7.07 -23.43
C TRP A 18 -14.76 -6.28 -24.49
N SER A 19 -13.99 -6.98 -25.32
CA SER A 19 -13.22 -6.36 -26.41
C SER A 19 -14.14 -5.70 -27.43
N GLN A 20 -15.22 -6.38 -27.85
CA GLN A 20 -16.22 -5.82 -28.75
C GLN A 20 -16.93 -4.60 -28.14
N TYR A 21 -17.26 -4.65 -26.85
CA TYR A 21 -17.85 -3.51 -26.14
C TYR A 21 -16.92 -2.29 -26.15
N LEU A 22 -15.64 -2.47 -25.82
CA LEU A 22 -14.66 -1.37 -25.84
C LEU A 22 -14.47 -0.81 -27.26
N GLU A 23 -14.38 -1.66 -28.27
CA GLU A 23 -14.30 -1.25 -29.68
C GLU A 23 -15.53 -0.43 -30.10
N SER A 24 -16.72 -0.83 -29.67
CA SER A 24 -17.98 -0.10 -29.97
C SER A 24 -18.00 1.32 -29.39
N LEU A 25 -17.25 1.55 -28.31
CA LEU A 25 -17.07 2.87 -27.68
C LEU A 25 -15.88 3.65 -28.25
N GLY A 26 -15.16 3.09 -29.23
CA GLY A 26 -13.94 3.68 -29.78
C GLY A 26 -12.73 3.62 -28.83
N ILE A 27 -12.79 2.79 -27.78
CA ILE A 27 -11.70 2.60 -26.81
C ILE A 27 -10.77 1.51 -27.34
N THR A 28 -9.82 1.89 -28.18
CA THR A 28 -8.96 0.93 -28.90
C THR A 28 -7.48 1.02 -28.54
N SER A 29 -7.03 2.12 -27.91
CA SER A 29 -5.63 2.25 -27.50
C SER A 29 -5.31 1.32 -26.32
N THR A 30 -4.15 0.67 -26.35
CA THR A 30 -3.74 -0.27 -25.30
C THR A 30 -3.80 0.34 -23.89
N THR A 31 -3.42 1.62 -23.75
CA THR A 31 -3.48 2.33 -22.46
C THR A 31 -4.91 2.57 -22.01
N ALA A 32 -5.81 2.99 -22.91
CA ALA A 32 -7.21 3.24 -22.55
C ALA A 32 -7.95 1.93 -22.25
N VAL A 33 -7.73 0.89 -23.06
CA VAL A 33 -8.25 -0.46 -22.83
C VAL A 33 -7.82 -0.97 -21.46
N LYS A 34 -6.51 -0.89 -21.13
CA LYS A 34 -5.99 -1.30 -19.82
C LYS A 34 -6.67 -0.54 -18.69
N LEU A 35 -6.70 0.79 -18.75
CA LEU A 35 -7.27 1.63 -17.69
C LEU A 35 -8.76 1.34 -17.45
N VAL A 36 -9.55 1.24 -18.53
CA VAL A 36 -11.00 0.99 -18.42
C VAL A 36 -11.26 -0.44 -17.95
N THR A 37 -10.45 -1.40 -18.38
CA THR A 37 -10.54 -2.79 -17.92
C THR A 37 -10.22 -2.91 -16.43
N GLU A 38 -9.13 -2.30 -15.96
CA GLU A 38 -8.77 -2.27 -14.53
C GLU A 38 -9.89 -1.62 -13.69
N ALA A 39 -10.47 -0.52 -14.17
CA ALA A 39 -11.59 0.14 -13.51
C ALA A 39 -12.86 -0.72 -13.47
N ALA A 40 -13.19 -1.41 -14.57
CA ALA A 40 -14.34 -2.31 -14.65
C ALA A 40 -14.17 -3.54 -13.73
N LEU A 41 -12.97 -4.13 -13.69
CA LEU A 41 -12.65 -5.24 -12.79
C LEU A 41 -12.76 -4.81 -11.32
N LEU A 42 -12.23 -3.64 -10.97
CA LEU A 42 -12.36 -3.11 -9.61
C LEU A 42 -13.81 -2.83 -9.23
N GLY A 43 -14.58 -2.21 -10.13
CA GLY A 43 -16.00 -1.95 -9.92
C GLY A 43 -16.81 -3.24 -9.75
N SER A 44 -16.54 -4.25 -10.57
CA SER A 44 -17.14 -5.58 -10.47
C SER A 44 -16.79 -6.28 -9.15
N ALA A 45 -15.54 -6.21 -8.72
CA ALA A 45 -15.11 -6.74 -7.43
C ALA A 45 -15.83 -6.06 -6.26
N ILE A 46 -16.00 -4.73 -6.31
CA ILE A 46 -16.72 -3.97 -5.29
C ILE A 46 -18.20 -4.37 -5.25
N GLU A 47 -18.87 -4.47 -6.42
CA GLU A 47 -20.26 -4.96 -6.50
C GLU A 47 -20.38 -6.39 -5.97
N GLY A 48 -19.36 -7.22 -6.22
CA GLY A 48 -19.25 -8.58 -5.68
C GLY A 48 -18.96 -8.66 -4.18
N GLY A 49 -18.84 -7.54 -3.48
CA GLY A 49 -18.69 -7.47 -2.03
C GLY A 49 -17.28 -7.12 -1.53
N VAL A 50 -16.32 -6.80 -2.41
CA VAL A 50 -15.04 -6.24 -1.98
C VAL A 50 -15.27 -4.85 -1.40
N SER A 51 -14.83 -4.62 -0.16
CA SER A 51 -14.96 -3.31 0.47
C SER A 51 -14.15 -2.26 -0.31
N PRO A 52 -14.73 -1.09 -0.64
CA PRO A 52 -13.98 0.07 -1.11
C PRO A 52 -12.91 0.55 -0.12
N GLU A 53 -13.03 0.16 1.15
CA GLU A 53 -12.07 0.46 2.22
C GLU A 53 -11.06 -0.67 2.44
N LEU A 54 -11.00 -1.67 1.55
CA LEU A 54 -9.99 -2.73 1.64
C LEU A 54 -8.59 -2.13 1.66
N VAL A 55 -7.83 -2.50 2.69
CA VAL A 55 -6.43 -2.08 2.84
C VAL A 55 -5.54 -2.94 1.95
N VAL A 56 -4.90 -2.30 0.97
CA VAL A 56 -3.87 -2.90 0.11
C VAL A 56 -2.49 -2.60 0.70
N LEU A 57 -1.86 -3.62 1.27
CA LEU A 57 -0.52 -3.54 1.84
C LEU A 57 0.53 -3.92 0.78
N SER A 58 1.42 -2.99 0.42
CA SER A 58 2.46 -3.25 -0.59
C SER A 58 3.77 -2.50 -0.32
N ASP A 59 4.74 -2.62 -1.20
CA ASP A 59 6.05 -1.96 -1.12
C ASP A 59 6.03 -0.45 -1.47
N GLY A 60 4.88 0.09 -1.87
CA GLY A 60 4.77 1.48 -2.32
C GLY A 60 4.76 1.67 -3.83
N ALA A 61 4.82 0.60 -4.64
CA ALA A 61 4.73 0.72 -6.09
C ALA A 61 3.37 1.31 -6.51
N ARG A 62 3.40 2.36 -7.36
CA ARG A 62 2.21 3.14 -7.77
C ARG A 62 1.08 2.30 -8.39
N GLN A 63 1.40 1.16 -9.00
CA GLN A 63 0.42 0.24 -9.57
C GLN A 63 -0.49 -0.43 -8.52
N PHE A 64 -0.08 -0.43 -7.24
CA PHE A 64 -0.87 -0.94 -6.12
C PHE A 64 -1.53 0.17 -5.30
N ALA A 65 -1.43 1.44 -5.72
CA ALA A 65 -2.09 2.56 -5.07
C ALA A 65 -3.58 2.61 -5.46
N ILE A 66 -4.30 1.54 -5.10
CA ILE A 66 -5.73 1.34 -5.31
C ILE A 66 -6.42 1.23 -3.95
N LEU A 67 -7.68 1.69 -3.86
CA LEU A 67 -8.47 1.70 -2.62
C LEU A 67 -7.74 2.40 -1.47
N VAL A 68 -7.71 1.79 -0.28
CA VAL A 68 -6.94 2.28 0.88
C VAL A 68 -5.56 1.64 0.83
N HIS A 69 -4.52 2.43 0.58
CA HIS A 69 -3.16 1.91 0.43
C HIS A 69 -2.34 2.08 1.71
N ALA A 70 -1.60 1.03 2.08
CA ALA A 70 -0.67 1.03 3.20
C ALA A 70 0.72 0.50 2.78
N LEU A 71 1.76 1.03 3.41
CA LEU A 71 3.14 0.59 3.20
C LEU A 71 3.47 -0.62 4.10
N CYS A 72 4.12 -1.62 3.52
CA CYS A 72 4.44 -2.86 4.20
C CYS A 72 5.70 -2.73 5.08
N TRP A 73 5.56 -3.05 6.37
CA TRP A 73 6.64 -3.08 7.35
C TRP A 73 7.85 -3.91 6.90
N VAL A 74 7.59 -5.09 6.35
CA VAL A 74 8.63 -6.03 5.86
C VAL A 74 9.36 -5.45 4.64
N HIS A 75 8.67 -4.69 3.77
CA HIS A 75 9.32 -4.06 2.63
C HIS A 75 10.21 -2.89 3.04
N MET A 76 9.80 -2.11 4.05
CA MET A 76 10.65 -1.08 4.64
C MET A 76 11.94 -1.70 5.23
N GLU A 77 11.79 -2.73 6.05
CA GLU A 77 12.90 -3.38 6.75
C GLU A 77 13.91 -4.03 5.80
N ARG A 78 13.43 -4.60 4.69
CA ARG A 78 14.29 -5.14 3.62
C ARG A 78 15.27 -4.09 3.08
N GLY A 79 14.87 -2.82 3.04
CA GLY A 79 15.75 -1.72 2.64
C GLY A 79 16.93 -1.56 3.58
N ILE A 80 16.66 -1.58 4.89
CA ILE A 80 17.68 -1.46 5.95
C ILE A 80 18.65 -2.65 5.91
N ARG A 81 18.14 -3.88 5.79
CA ARG A 81 18.98 -5.09 5.73
C ARG A 81 19.97 -5.12 4.56
N ARG A 82 19.70 -4.38 3.49
CA ARG A 82 20.56 -4.34 2.30
C ARG A 82 21.68 -3.31 2.42
N LEU A 83 21.70 -2.51 3.48
CA LEU A 83 22.78 -1.57 3.72
C LEU A 83 24.09 -2.33 3.97
N PRO A 84 25.20 -1.96 3.31
CA PRO A 84 26.44 -2.74 3.36
C PRO A 84 27.17 -2.65 4.71
N GLY A 85 26.95 -1.58 5.49
CA GLY A 85 27.62 -1.36 6.78
C GLY A 85 29.14 -1.27 6.64
N ALA A 86 29.65 -0.20 6.01
CA ALA A 86 31.06 -0.07 5.63
C ALA A 86 32.01 -0.07 6.83
N THR A 87 31.59 0.47 7.97
CA THR A 87 32.36 0.49 9.23
C THR A 87 31.72 -0.39 10.31
N ALA A 88 32.47 -0.66 11.38
CA ALA A 88 31.90 -1.32 12.56
C ALA A 88 30.74 -0.53 13.16
N GLN A 89 30.88 0.81 13.21
CA GLN A 89 29.83 1.71 13.67
C GLN A 89 28.58 1.62 12.79
N HIS A 90 28.74 1.64 11.46
CA HIS A 90 27.60 1.51 10.54
C HIS A 90 26.85 0.19 10.72
N ARG A 91 27.56 -0.92 10.95
CA ARG A 91 26.92 -2.22 11.21
C ARG A 91 26.16 -2.23 12.54
N GLN A 92 26.71 -1.57 13.56
CA GLN A 92 26.04 -1.39 14.83
C GLN A 92 24.77 -0.54 14.66
N ASP A 93 24.85 0.60 13.98
CA ASP A 93 23.71 1.48 13.72
C ASP A 93 22.58 0.75 12.96
N ILE A 94 22.94 -0.06 11.95
CA ILE A 94 21.99 -0.90 11.20
C ILE A 94 21.32 -1.92 12.12
N ALA A 95 22.08 -2.58 13.00
CA ALA A 95 21.54 -3.56 13.93
C ALA A 95 20.58 -2.90 14.94
N GLU A 96 20.96 -1.75 15.49
CA GLU A 96 20.17 -0.98 16.44
C GLU A 96 18.84 -0.52 15.82
N VAL A 97 18.86 0.13 14.65
CA VAL A 97 17.63 0.59 13.99
C VAL A 97 16.74 -0.58 13.55
N THR A 98 17.33 -1.72 13.18
CA THR A 98 16.56 -2.93 12.86
C THR A 98 15.86 -3.47 14.10
N SER A 99 16.53 -3.50 15.26
CA SER A 99 15.90 -3.89 16.53
C SER A 99 14.77 -2.95 16.89
N ASP A 100 15.05 -1.64 16.91
CA ASP A 100 14.06 -0.61 17.25
C ASP A 100 12.82 -0.69 16.35
N LEU A 101 13.00 -0.95 15.06
CA LEU A 101 11.91 -1.16 14.11
C LEU A 101 11.05 -2.38 14.49
N TRP A 102 11.64 -3.51 14.85
CA TRP A 102 10.85 -4.69 15.23
C TRP A 102 10.21 -4.56 16.61
N ASP A 103 10.89 -3.92 17.56
CA ASP A 103 10.33 -3.61 18.88
C ASP A 103 9.11 -2.70 18.74
N TYR A 104 9.23 -1.62 17.96
CA TYR A 104 8.11 -0.72 17.68
C TYR A 104 6.94 -1.42 16.99
N TYR A 105 7.20 -2.37 16.09
CA TYR A 105 6.14 -3.20 15.50
C TYR A 105 5.39 -4.03 16.55
N GLN A 106 6.11 -4.63 17.51
CA GLN A 106 5.46 -5.36 18.60
C GLN A 106 4.64 -4.42 19.50
N GLU A 107 5.12 -3.21 19.76
CA GLU A 107 4.37 -2.19 20.49
C GLU A 107 3.08 -1.80 19.75
N LEU A 108 3.12 -1.63 18.43
CA LEU A 108 1.92 -1.39 17.62
C LEU A 108 0.93 -2.56 17.69
N LYS A 109 1.42 -3.80 17.68
CA LYS A 109 0.59 -5.00 17.85
C LYS A 109 -0.07 -5.05 19.22
N ALA A 110 0.62 -4.63 20.27
CA ALA A 110 0.07 -4.52 21.62
C ALA A 110 -0.99 -3.41 21.70
N TYR A 111 -0.70 -2.22 21.15
CA TYR A 111 -1.65 -1.11 21.06
C TYR A 111 -2.95 -1.48 20.35
N GLN A 112 -2.87 -2.28 19.27
CA GLN A 112 -4.05 -2.78 18.58
C GLN A 112 -5.02 -3.54 19.50
N GLN A 113 -4.51 -4.23 20.54
CA GLN A 113 -5.35 -4.97 21.49
C GLN A 113 -6.00 -4.06 22.53
N GLN A 114 -5.35 -2.95 22.90
CA GLN A 114 -5.84 -2.02 23.92
C GLN A 114 -5.50 -0.56 23.53
N PRO A 115 -6.24 0.02 22.57
CA PRO A 115 -5.93 1.35 22.09
C PRO A 115 -6.35 2.40 23.13
N THR A 116 -5.38 3.20 23.57
CA THR A 116 -5.65 4.37 24.43
C THR A 116 -5.06 5.65 23.81
N PRO A 117 -5.64 6.82 24.07
CA PRO A 117 -5.07 8.09 23.60
C PRO A 117 -3.62 8.30 24.08
N GLY A 118 -3.31 7.96 25.33
CA GLY A 118 -1.97 8.10 25.88
C GLY A 118 -0.93 7.19 25.21
N GLU A 119 -1.28 5.93 24.93
CA GLU A 119 -0.38 5.03 24.20
C GLU A 119 -0.19 5.47 22.75
N ARG A 120 -1.22 6.03 22.11
CA ARG A 120 -1.08 6.62 20.78
C ARG A 120 -0.05 7.75 20.77
N GLU A 121 -0.18 8.71 21.69
CA GLU A 121 0.78 9.82 21.79
C GLU A 121 2.20 9.36 22.14
N ARG A 122 2.33 8.29 22.92
CA ARG A 122 3.64 7.67 23.21
C ARG A 122 4.24 7.03 21.95
N LEU A 123 3.44 6.27 21.20
CA LEU A 123 3.86 5.64 19.95
C LEU A 123 4.21 6.66 18.87
N ASP A 124 3.42 7.74 18.75
CA ASP A 124 3.71 8.83 17.81
C ASP A 124 5.08 9.47 18.11
N ARG A 125 5.39 9.75 19.39
CA ARG A 125 6.73 10.23 19.77
C ARG A 125 7.83 9.21 19.53
N ARG A 126 7.55 7.93 19.85
CA ARG A 126 8.52 6.84 19.64
C ARG A 126 8.83 6.64 18.16
N PHE A 127 7.85 6.82 17.28
CA PHE A 127 8.06 6.83 15.83
C PHE A 127 9.07 7.92 15.44
N ASP A 128 8.85 9.15 15.87
CA ASP A 128 9.76 10.27 15.59
C ASP A 128 11.17 10.03 16.15
N GLU A 129 11.28 9.42 17.33
CA GLU A 129 12.56 9.05 17.94
C GLU A 129 13.33 7.99 17.15
N ILE A 130 12.66 7.05 16.49
CA ILE A 130 13.30 5.98 15.71
C ILE A 130 13.61 6.46 14.30
N PHE A 131 12.61 7.04 13.62
CA PHE A 131 12.69 7.37 12.19
C PHE A 131 13.15 8.81 11.92
N GLY A 132 13.21 9.66 12.95
CA GLY A 132 13.82 10.98 12.89
C GLY A 132 15.32 10.99 13.18
N ARG A 133 15.93 9.85 13.54
CA ARG A 133 17.36 9.76 13.83
C ARG A 133 18.18 10.14 12.61
N ARG A 134 19.27 10.86 12.88
CA ARG A 134 20.29 11.19 11.89
C ARG A 134 21.59 10.55 12.33
N TYR A 135 22.26 9.92 11.38
CA TYR A 135 23.56 9.31 11.60
C TYR A 135 24.61 10.23 10.96
N PRO A 136 25.28 11.10 11.72
CA PRO A 136 26.17 12.13 11.17
C PRO A 136 27.42 11.57 10.47
N GLU A 137 27.70 10.28 10.62
CA GLU A 137 28.83 9.57 9.99
C GLU A 137 28.41 8.67 8.82
N HIS A 138 27.18 8.81 8.28
CA HIS A 138 26.70 8.09 7.09
C HIS A 138 26.58 9.00 5.87
#